data_AF-A0A554GL66-F1
#
_entry.id   AF-A0A554GL66-F1
#
_cell.length_a   1.000
_cell.length_b   1.000
_cell.length_c   1.000
_cell.angle_alpha   90.00
_cell.angle_beta   90.00
_cell.angle_gamma   90.00
#
_symmetry.space_group_name_H-M   'P 1'
#
loop_
_entity.id
_entity.type
_entity.pdbx_description
1 polymer ?
#
loop_
_entity_poly.entity_id
_entity_poly.type
_entity_poly.pdbx_seq_one_letter_code
_entity_poly.pdbx_strand_id
1 'polypeptide(L)'
;MDRMMTLARSIALLGLGAVFGGCAAKQPPPVQHYALGMSRADYRDYTGSKASPCDAEPRWFAEELTAVNGLLARFVKETEQAEDAQAQEHPQHLALLEEGLRTLPPVLKVHENNLRALTTCGFRRTGAFPDLAQRGTALLAEAQGRMALAPRIQAAAALREAQRQWREEGPAREAKARETWCPKPSQVGQPDLYFARQSPEGHTEWLFCDGHVVEKTGDAEPALLSPEGLTKAERRRVQPKKYLDAARAYPTEEMDRQPTAATLQAPAAPGSGSAAGTAN
;
A
#
# COMPACT_ATOMS: atom_id res chain seq x y z
N MET A 1 87.86 -31.65 -12.10
CA MET A 1 88.22 -33.06 -11.85
C MET A 1 87.87 -33.26 -10.38
N ASP A 2 86.74 -33.85 -10.01
CA ASP A 2 86.27 -35.19 -10.37
C ASP A 2 84.73 -35.28 -10.40
N ARG A 3 84.25 -36.16 -11.28
CA ARG A 3 82.89 -36.72 -11.28
C ARG A 3 82.89 -37.95 -10.37
N MET A 4 81.84 -38.14 -9.58
CA MET A 4 81.32 -39.50 -9.32
C MET A 4 79.80 -39.48 -9.14
N MET A 5 79.15 -40.27 -10.00
CA MET A 5 77.78 -40.79 -9.90
C MET A 5 77.63 -41.59 -8.60
N THR A 6 76.47 -41.77 -7.98
CA THR A 6 75.31 -42.66 -8.28
C THR A 6 74.55 -42.68 -6.93
N LEU A 7 73.25 -42.95 -6.74
CA LEU A 7 72.41 -44.05 -7.22
C LEU A 7 70.98 -43.78 -6.72
N ALA A 8 70.00 -44.08 -7.56
CA ALA A 8 68.58 -43.96 -7.32
C ALA A 8 68.05 -44.96 -6.27
N ARG A 9 66.98 -44.58 -5.55
CA ARG A 9 66.03 -45.51 -4.93
C ARG A 9 64.62 -44.91 -4.96
N SER A 10 63.88 -45.28 -6.00
CA SER A 10 62.45 -45.03 -6.14
C SER A 10 61.67 -45.98 -5.21
N ILE A 11 60.93 -45.43 -4.26
CA ILE A 11 60.01 -46.17 -3.39
C ILE A 11 58.65 -46.21 -4.09
N ALA A 12 58.23 -47.40 -4.51
CA ALA A 12 56.89 -47.66 -5.00
C ALA A 12 55.93 -47.80 -3.80
N LEU A 13 55.05 -46.82 -3.60
CA LEU A 13 53.91 -46.92 -2.69
C LEU A 13 52.73 -47.54 -3.45
N LEU A 14 52.50 -48.83 -3.18
CA LEU A 14 51.34 -49.59 -3.65
C LEU A 14 50.09 -49.20 -2.86
N GLY A 15 48.98 -49.10 -3.60
CA GLY A 15 47.70 -48.58 -3.16
C GLY A 15 47.05 -49.27 -1.95
N LEU A 16 46.39 -48.44 -1.16
CA LEU A 16 45.15 -48.75 -0.46
C LEU A 16 44.19 -47.60 -0.77
N GLY A 17 43.66 -47.62 -2.00
CA GLY A 17 42.58 -46.75 -2.40
C GLY A 17 41.31 -47.19 -1.67
N ALA A 18 41.01 -46.55 -0.54
CA ALA A 18 39.67 -46.55 0.00
C ALA A 18 38.77 -45.84 -1.03
N VAL A 19 38.09 -46.64 -1.86
CA VAL A 19 36.95 -46.17 -2.64
C VAL A 19 35.87 -45.83 -1.62
N PHE A 20 35.90 -44.61 -1.09
CA PHE A 20 34.70 -43.99 -0.57
C PHE A 20 33.77 -43.86 -1.78
N GLY A 21 32.97 -44.89 -2.01
CA GLY A 21 31.73 -44.79 -2.77
C GLY A 21 30.81 -43.86 -2.01
N GLY A 22 31.16 -42.58 -1.99
CA GLY A 22 30.22 -41.53 -1.68
C GLY A 22 29.15 -41.68 -2.73
N CYS A 23 27.97 -42.16 -2.32
CA CYS A 23 26.74 -41.89 -3.05
C CYS A 23 26.85 -40.43 -3.48
N ALA A 24 26.95 -40.19 -4.79
CA ALA A 24 26.88 -38.86 -5.35
C ALA A 24 25.44 -38.38 -5.16
N ALA A 25 25.07 -38.12 -3.90
CA ALA A 25 23.85 -37.45 -3.54
C ALA A 25 23.89 -36.14 -4.31
N LYS A 26 22.89 -35.94 -5.18
CA LYS A 26 22.70 -34.66 -5.89
C LYS A 26 22.89 -33.55 -4.86
N GLN A 27 23.82 -32.63 -5.15
CA GLN A 27 24.08 -31.53 -4.24
C GLN A 27 22.76 -30.81 -3.96
N PRO A 28 22.45 -30.53 -2.67
CA PRO A 28 21.23 -29.84 -2.34
C PRO A 28 21.23 -28.45 -3.00
N PRO A 29 20.05 -27.92 -3.35
CA PRO A 29 19.94 -26.58 -3.91
C PRO A 29 20.53 -25.53 -2.96
N PRO A 30 21.01 -24.39 -3.48
CA PRO A 30 21.49 -23.31 -2.63
C PRO A 30 20.37 -22.81 -1.71
N VAL A 31 20.72 -22.52 -0.46
CA VAL A 31 19.81 -21.90 0.50
C VAL A 31 19.51 -20.48 0.03
N GLN A 32 18.22 -20.15 0.03
CA GLN A 32 17.72 -18.81 -0.17
C GLN A 32 17.34 -18.23 1.18
N HIS A 33 17.68 -16.96 1.38
CA HIS A 33 17.35 -16.21 2.59
C HIS A 33 16.25 -15.23 2.24
N TYR A 34 15.19 -15.22 3.04
CA TYR A 34 14.12 -14.25 2.90
C TYR A 34 13.82 -13.59 4.24
N ALA A 35 13.54 -12.30 4.18
CA ALA A 35 13.15 -11.49 5.32
C ALA A 35 11.91 -10.69 4.96
N LEU A 36 11.01 -10.55 5.93
CA LEU A 36 9.79 -9.76 5.83
C LEU A 36 9.50 -9.15 7.20
N GLY A 37 9.58 -7.83 7.30
CA GLY A 37 9.61 -7.14 8.59
C GLY A 37 10.69 -7.72 9.51
N MET A 38 10.29 -8.22 10.67
CA MET A 38 11.18 -8.85 11.66
C MET A 38 11.32 -10.37 11.49
N SER A 39 10.62 -10.96 10.51
CA SER A 39 10.66 -12.40 10.24
C SER A 39 11.78 -12.75 9.27
N ARG A 40 12.39 -13.92 9.45
CA ARG A 40 13.39 -14.48 8.54
C ARG A 40 13.10 -15.94 8.31
N ALA A 41 13.34 -16.42 7.09
CA ALA A 41 13.25 -17.82 6.75
C ALA A 41 14.34 -18.21 5.75
N ASP A 42 14.95 -19.36 6.02
CA ASP A 42 15.86 -20.03 5.11
C ASP A 42 15.11 -21.17 4.42
N TYR A 43 15.17 -21.21 3.10
CA TYR A 43 14.46 -22.21 2.31
C TYR A 43 15.20 -22.55 1.02
N ARG A 44 14.86 -23.66 0.39
CA ARG A 44 15.42 -24.09 -0.90
C ARG A 44 14.33 -24.23 -1.95
N ASP A 45 14.64 -23.86 -3.19
CA ASP A 45 13.81 -24.15 -4.35
C ASP A 45 14.28 -25.47 -5.01
N TYR A 46 13.65 -26.57 -4.59
CA TYR A 46 13.88 -27.90 -5.17
C TYR A 46 13.35 -27.99 -6.61
N THR A 47 12.31 -27.24 -6.95
CA THR A 47 11.68 -27.30 -8.28
C THR A 47 12.58 -26.64 -9.33
N GLY A 48 13.04 -25.42 -9.06
CA GLY A 48 13.91 -24.66 -9.97
C GLY A 48 15.27 -25.33 -10.22
N SER A 49 15.72 -26.18 -9.29
CA SER A 49 17.01 -26.89 -9.35
C SER A 49 16.92 -28.33 -9.87
N LYS A 50 15.71 -28.82 -10.22
CA LYS A 50 15.47 -30.24 -10.60
C LYS A 50 15.97 -31.23 -9.53
N ALA A 51 15.94 -30.80 -8.27
CA ALA A 51 16.20 -31.61 -7.10
C ALA A 51 14.88 -32.09 -6.49
N SER A 52 14.90 -33.17 -5.73
CA SER A 52 13.74 -33.63 -4.96
C SER A 52 13.95 -33.32 -3.48
N PRO A 53 12.97 -32.73 -2.78
CA PRO A 53 13.07 -32.64 -1.32
C PRO A 53 13.04 -34.01 -0.64
N CYS A 54 12.62 -35.07 -1.35
CA CYS A 54 12.67 -36.44 -0.83
C CYS A 54 14.09 -37.03 -0.80
N ASP A 55 15.01 -36.46 -1.58
CA ASP A 55 16.43 -36.84 -1.58
C ASP A 55 17.24 -36.03 -0.55
N ALA A 56 16.64 -35.00 0.05
CA ALA A 56 17.25 -34.17 1.09
C ALA A 56 17.21 -34.87 2.46
N GLU A 57 18.10 -34.47 3.37
CA GLU A 57 18.02 -34.93 4.75
C GLU A 57 16.67 -34.48 5.36
N PRO A 58 15.83 -35.40 5.87
CA PRO A 58 14.50 -35.05 6.35
C PRO A 58 14.53 -33.96 7.43
N ARG A 59 15.57 -33.96 8.27
CA ARG A 59 15.75 -32.93 9.29
C ARG A 59 15.87 -31.52 8.68
N TRP A 60 16.68 -31.34 7.66
CA TRP A 60 16.84 -30.03 7.01
C TRP A 60 15.54 -29.57 6.36
N PHE A 61 14.83 -30.48 5.70
CA PHE A 61 13.56 -30.13 5.08
C PHE A 61 12.48 -29.76 6.13
N ALA A 62 12.46 -30.44 7.29
CA ALA A 62 11.59 -30.05 8.39
C ALA A 62 11.94 -28.68 8.98
N GLU A 63 13.22 -28.35 9.11
CA GLU A 63 13.70 -27.03 9.55
C GLU A 63 13.27 -25.92 8.56
N GLU A 64 13.40 -26.15 7.25
CA GLU A 64 12.95 -25.21 6.21
C GLU A 64 11.42 -24.98 6.25
N LEU A 65 10.63 -26.06 6.34
CA LEU A 65 9.17 -25.94 6.45
C LEU A 65 8.77 -25.20 7.73
N THR A 66 9.47 -25.46 8.84
CA THR A 66 9.24 -24.76 10.11
C THR A 66 9.55 -23.27 9.99
N ALA A 67 10.67 -22.91 9.36
CA ALA A 67 11.07 -21.52 9.18
C ALA A 67 10.06 -20.73 8.33
N VAL A 68 9.64 -21.29 7.18
CA VAL A 68 8.65 -20.64 6.32
C VAL A 68 7.28 -20.59 7.00
N ASN A 69 6.84 -21.65 7.68
CA ASN A 69 5.59 -21.63 8.45
C ASN A 69 5.62 -20.53 9.53
N GLY A 70 6.74 -20.38 10.26
CA GLY A 70 6.91 -19.33 11.26
C GLY A 70 6.81 -17.93 10.65
N LEU A 71 7.43 -17.72 9.48
CA LEU A 71 7.33 -16.47 8.75
C LEU A 71 5.88 -16.16 8.31
N LEU A 72 5.18 -17.14 7.74
CA LEU A 72 3.80 -16.95 7.29
C LEU A 72 2.83 -16.73 8.45
N ALA A 73 2.97 -17.48 9.55
CA ALA A 73 2.16 -17.28 10.75
C ALA A 73 2.34 -15.87 11.32
N ARG A 74 3.57 -15.37 11.32
CA ARG A 74 3.87 -14.01 11.78
C ARG A 74 3.29 -12.96 10.82
N PHE A 75 3.46 -13.13 9.51
CA PHE A 75 2.86 -12.25 8.51
C PHE A 75 1.34 -12.18 8.66
N VAL A 76 0.66 -13.32 8.74
CA VAL A 76 -0.81 -13.37 8.90
C VAL A 76 -1.25 -12.66 10.18
N LYS A 77 -0.55 -12.92 11.30
CA LYS A 77 -0.85 -12.29 12.59
C LYS A 77 -0.61 -10.77 12.56
N GLU A 78 0.55 -10.33 12.09
CA GLU A 78 0.92 -8.91 12.04
C GLU A 78 0.17 -8.13 10.95
N THR A 79 -0.61 -8.79 10.09
CA THR A 79 -1.50 -8.12 9.12
C THR A 79 -2.98 -8.36 9.41
N GLU A 80 -3.31 -8.97 10.55
CA GLU A 80 -4.69 -9.29 10.90
C GLU A 80 -5.57 -8.05 11.02
N GLN A 81 -5.01 -6.98 11.60
CA GLN A 81 -5.68 -5.70 11.85
C GLN A 81 -5.42 -4.67 10.75
N ALA A 82 -4.86 -5.05 9.59
CA ALA A 82 -4.60 -4.12 8.50
C ALA A 82 -5.87 -3.45 7.93
N GLU A 83 -7.06 -4.00 8.20
CA GLU A 83 -8.34 -3.38 7.84
C GLU A 83 -8.84 -2.36 8.88
N ASP A 84 -8.35 -2.46 10.12
CA ASP A 84 -8.81 -1.63 11.23
C ASP A 84 -8.03 -0.31 11.27
N ALA A 85 -8.63 0.71 10.66
CA ALA A 85 -8.08 2.06 10.63
C ALA A 85 -7.89 2.71 12.01
N GLN A 86 -8.49 2.17 13.07
CA GLN A 86 -8.36 2.67 14.45
C GLN A 86 -7.29 1.92 15.25
N ALA A 87 -6.71 0.84 14.71
CA ALA A 87 -5.66 0.12 15.37
C ALA A 87 -4.42 1.02 15.56
N GLN A 88 -3.82 0.97 16.75
CA GLN A 88 -2.66 1.80 17.09
C GLN A 88 -1.47 1.54 16.15
N GLU A 89 -1.29 0.29 15.73
CA GLU A 89 -0.21 -0.17 14.84
C GLU A 89 -0.64 -0.27 13.36
N HIS A 90 -1.78 0.35 13.01
CA HIS A 90 -2.32 0.32 11.64
C HIS A 90 -1.28 0.70 10.55
N PRO A 91 -0.47 1.77 10.71
CA PRO A 91 0.58 2.10 9.73
C PRO A 91 1.60 0.98 9.53
N GLN A 92 2.00 0.29 10.62
CA GLN A 92 2.95 -0.81 10.57
C GLN A 92 2.34 -2.04 9.88
N HIS A 93 1.07 -2.35 10.17
CA HIS A 93 0.36 -3.44 9.50
C HIS A 93 0.22 -3.20 8.00
N LEU A 94 -0.08 -1.96 7.58
CA LEU A 94 -0.15 -1.58 6.16
C LEU A 94 1.21 -1.70 5.47
N ALA A 95 2.27 -1.19 6.09
CA ALA A 95 3.62 -1.25 5.53
C ALA A 95 4.10 -2.70 5.35
N LEU A 96 3.82 -3.57 6.33
CA LEU A 96 4.14 -4.99 6.23
C LEU A 96 3.33 -5.69 5.14
N LEU A 97 2.05 -5.35 4.99
CA LEU A 97 1.20 -5.89 3.94
C LEU A 97 1.66 -5.46 2.54
N GLU A 98 2.07 -4.20 2.38
CA GLU A 98 2.70 -3.64 1.18
C GLU A 98 4.01 -4.34 0.81
N GLU A 99 4.89 -4.52 1.80
CA GLU A 99 6.15 -5.25 1.61
C GLU A 99 5.87 -6.71 1.21
N GLY A 100 4.92 -7.36 1.89
CA GLY A 100 4.50 -8.73 1.64
C GLY A 100 3.96 -8.91 0.22
N LEU A 101 3.07 -8.03 -0.23
CA LEU A 101 2.55 -8.04 -1.61
C LEU A 101 3.66 -8.03 -2.66
N ARG A 102 4.70 -7.22 -2.44
CA ARG A 102 5.79 -7.04 -3.39
C ARG A 102 6.77 -8.22 -3.39
N THR A 103 7.02 -8.81 -2.23
CA THR A 103 8.20 -9.67 -2.02
C THR A 103 7.88 -11.12 -1.66
N LEU A 104 6.71 -11.40 -1.09
CA LEU A 104 6.31 -12.74 -0.63
C LEU A 104 5.88 -13.72 -1.75
N PRO A 105 5.30 -13.31 -2.89
CA PRO A 105 4.78 -14.26 -3.89
C PRO A 105 5.76 -15.33 -4.38
N PRO A 106 7.05 -15.03 -4.68
CA PRO A 106 8.03 -16.06 -5.04
C PRO A 106 8.24 -17.10 -3.93
N VAL A 107 8.28 -16.66 -2.66
CA VAL A 107 8.46 -17.54 -1.50
C VAL A 107 7.26 -18.45 -1.33
N LEU A 108 6.04 -17.92 -1.46
CA LEU A 108 4.81 -18.73 -1.39
C LEU A 108 4.79 -19.82 -2.45
N LYS A 109 5.20 -19.49 -3.67
CA LYS A 109 5.26 -20.45 -4.77
C LYS A 109 6.25 -21.58 -4.49
N VAL A 110 7.44 -21.26 -3.96
CA VAL A 110 8.42 -22.28 -3.57
C VAL A 110 7.89 -23.15 -2.43
N HIS A 111 7.29 -22.53 -1.41
CA HIS A 111 6.72 -23.25 -0.27
C HIS A 111 5.58 -24.19 -0.69
N GLU A 112 4.67 -23.72 -1.54
CA GLU A 112 3.59 -24.54 -2.12
C GLU A 112 4.15 -25.75 -2.88
N ASN A 113 5.16 -25.55 -3.72
CA ASN A 113 5.80 -26.63 -4.46
C ASN A 113 6.48 -27.64 -3.52
N ASN A 114 7.15 -27.15 -2.46
CA ASN A 114 7.80 -28.00 -1.47
C ASN A 114 6.77 -28.83 -0.69
N LEU A 115 5.67 -28.23 -0.24
CA LEU A 115 4.55 -28.93 0.40
C LEU A 115 3.92 -29.97 -0.52
N ARG A 116 3.74 -29.64 -1.81
CA ARG A 116 3.25 -30.60 -2.81
C ARG A 116 4.21 -31.77 -2.98
N ALA A 117 5.51 -31.50 -3.10
CA ALA A 117 6.53 -32.53 -3.28
C ALA A 117 6.66 -33.45 -2.06
N LEU A 118 6.49 -32.94 -0.84
CA LEU A 118 6.46 -33.72 0.40
C LEU A 118 5.45 -34.88 0.33
N THR A 119 4.34 -34.72 -0.39
CA THR A 119 3.32 -35.79 -0.53
C THR A 119 3.84 -37.06 -1.20
N THR A 120 4.97 -36.96 -1.92
CA THR A 120 5.62 -38.08 -2.61
C THR A 120 6.76 -38.69 -1.80
N CYS A 121 7.19 -38.07 -0.71
CA CYS A 121 8.31 -38.53 0.09
C CYS A 121 7.94 -39.67 1.03
N GLY A 122 8.83 -40.66 1.16
CA GLY A 122 8.62 -41.82 2.04
C GLY A 122 8.47 -41.47 3.52
N PHE A 123 9.11 -40.39 3.97
CA PHE A 123 9.07 -39.92 5.35
C PHE A 123 7.87 -39.01 5.68
N ARG A 124 6.99 -38.70 4.72
CA ARG A 124 5.91 -37.71 4.90
C ARG A 124 4.94 -37.99 6.06
N ARG A 125 4.83 -39.25 6.48
CA ARG A 125 3.95 -39.71 7.56
C ARG A 125 4.68 -39.88 8.90
N THR A 126 5.95 -39.49 8.98
CA THR A 126 6.80 -39.70 10.14
C THR A 126 7.12 -38.39 10.84
N GLY A 127 7.41 -38.44 12.14
CA GLY A 127 7.79 -37.27 12.93
C GLY A 127 6.78 -36.12 12.83
N ALA A 128 7.30 -34.90 12.67
CA ALA A 128 6.50 -33.67 12.62
C ALA A 128 5.95 -33.33 11.22
N PHE A 129 6.26 -34.12 10.17
CA PHE A 129 5.88 -33.78 8.80
C PHE A 129 4.38 -33.66 8.55
N PRO A 130 3.50 -34.51 9.12
CA PRO A 130 2.05 -34.34 8.96
C PRO A 130 1.56 -32.98 9.44
N ASP A 131 1.98 -32.58 10.65
CA ASP A 131 1.58 -31.32 11.26
C ASP A 131 2.19 -30.12 10.54
N LEU A 132 3.46 -30.20 10.15
CA LEU A 132 4.14 -29.16 9.37
C LEU A 132 3.47 -28.94 8.02
N ALA A 133 3.07 -30.01 7.33
CA ALA A 133 2.38 -29.94 6.04
C ALA A 133 0.98 -29.34 6.16
N GLN A 134 0.22 -29.78 7.16
CA GLN A 134 -1.13 -29.27 7.42
C GLN A 134 -1.08 -27.79 7.77
N ARG A 135 -0.21 -27.38 8.70
CA ARG A 135 -0.05 -25.97 9.09
C ARG A 135 0.45 -25.12 7.94
N GLY A 136 1.45 -25.59 7.19
CA GLY A 136 1.99 -24.84 6.05
C GLY A 136 0.94 -24.60 4.97
N THR A 137 0.10 -25.59 4.69
CA THR A 137 -1.01 -25.44 3.72
C THR A 137 -2.05 -24.42 4.20
N ALA A 138 -2.42 -24.45 5.49
CA ALA A 138 -3.35 -23.48 6.07
C ALA A 138 -2.78 -22.05 6.03
N LEU A 139 -1.54 -21.87 6.48
CA LEU A 139 -0.86 -20.58 6.50
C LEU A 139 -0.62 -20.00 5.10
N LEU A 140 -0.34 -20.84 4.12
CA LEU A 140 -0.24 -20.44 2.72
C LEU A 140 -1.56 -19.84 2.23
N ALA A 141 -2.67 -20.53 2.50
CA ALA A 141 -4.01 -20.06 2.11
C ALA A 141 -4.38 -18.74 2.83
N GLU A 142 -4.10 -18.64 4.12
CA GLU A 142 -4.33 -17.41 4.90
C GLU A 142 -3.49 -16.24 4.37
N ALA A 143 -2.19 -16.44 4.13
CA ALA A 143 -1.31 -15.42 3.58
C ALA A 143 -1.75 -14.94 2.19
N GLN A 144 -2.16 -15.87 1.31
CA GLN A 144 -2.74 -15.54 0.01
C GLN A 144 -4.05 -14.76 0.16
N GLY A 145 -4.91 -15.13 1.11
CA GLY A 145 -6.14 -14.41 1.44
C GLY A 145 -5.86 -12.97 1.88
N ARG A 146 -4.88 -12.75 2.77
CA ARG A 146 -4.47 -11.41 3.21
C ARG A 146 -3.97 -10.56 2.03
N MET A 147 -3.12 -11.13 1.17
CA MET A 147 -2.63 -10.44 -0.02
C MET A 147 -3.74 -10.13 -1.03
N ALA A 148 -4.75 -10.98 -1.17
CA ALA A 148 -5.89 -10.72 -2.04
C ALA A 148 -6.74 -9.53 -1.55
N LEU A 149 -6.81 -9.30 -0.24
CA LEU A 149 -7.51 -8.16 0.37
C LEU A 149 -6.71 -6.85 0.29
N ALA A 150 -5.39 -6.95 0.17
CA ALA A 150 -4.48 -5.82 0.29
C ALA A 150 -4.76 -4.64 -0.67
N PRO A 151 -5.11 -4.83 -1.97
CA PRO A 151 -5.45 -3.70 -2.83
C PRO A 151 -6.65 -2.88 -2.32
N ARG A 152 -7.66 -3.56 -1.77
CA ARG A 152 -8.84 -2.89 -1.18
C ARG A 152 -8.44 -2.11 0.07
N ILE A 153 -7.60 -2.70 0.91
CA ILE A 153 -7.10 -2.08 2.13
C ILE A 153 -6.28 -0.82 1.82
N GLN A 154 -5.36 -0.91 0.87
CA GLN A 154 -4.54 0.21 0.41
C GLN A 154 -5.38 1.34 -0.18
N ALA A 155 -6.37 1.01 -1.03
CA ALA A 155 -7.26 2.02 -1.59
C ALA A 155 -8.06 2.75 -0.49
N ALA A 156 -8.55 2.02 0.51
CA ALA A 156 -9.25 2.62 1.65
C ALA A 156 -8.31 3.51 2.51
N ALA A 157 -7.07 3.09 2.71
CA ALA A 157 -6.07 3.87 3.43
C ALA A 157 -5.70 5.17 2.69
N ALA A 158 -5.44 5.08 1.38
CA ALA A 158 -5.17 6.23 0.52
C ALA A 158 -6.34 7.21 0.48
N LEU A 159 -7.58 6.71 0.48
CA LEU A 159 -8.77 7.56 0.58
C LEU A 159 -8.81 8.34 1.90
N ARG A 160 -8.60 7.67 3.03
CA ARG A 160 -8.57 8.35 4.34
C ARG A 160 -7.48 9.41 4.43
N GLU A 161 -6.29 9.09 3.89
CA GLU A 161 -5.17 10.02 3.79
C GLU A 161 -5.55 11.26 2.98
N ALA A 162 -6.07 11.08 1.77
CA ALA A 162 -6.49 12.17 0.91
C ALA A 162 -7.59 13.02 1.54
N GLN A 163 -8.55 12.41 2.23
CA GLN A 163 -9.60 13.12 2.95
C GLN A 163 -9.04 13.94 4.14
N ARG A 164 -8.03 13.41 4.83
CA ARG A 164 -7.36 14.13 5.91
C ARG A 164 -6.60 15.35 5.37
N GLN A 165 -5.78 15.15 4.35
CA GLN A 165 -5.05 16.24 3.69
C GLN A 165 -6.00 17.30 3.15
N TRP A 166 -7.11 16.90 2.51
CA TRP A 166 -8.13 17.83 2.04
C TRP A 166 -8.67 18.72 3.17
N ARG A 167 -8.93 18.18 4.36
CA ARG A 167 -9.38 18.96 5.52
C ARG A 167 -8.28 19.88 6.05
N GLU A 168 -7.07 19.36 6.23
CA GLU A 168 -5.92 20.11 6.78
C GLU A 168 -5.52 21.29 5.89
N GLU A 169 -5.54 21.10 4.57
CA GLU A 169 -5.17 22.13 3.59
C GLU A 169 -6.35 23.07 3.25
N GLY A 170 -7.55 22.79 3.75
CA GLY A 170 -8.77 23.54 3.44
C GLY A 170 -8.64 25.07 3.64
N PRO A 171 -8.16 25.55 4.80
CA PRO A 171 -7.96 26.98 5.03
C PRO A 171 -6.93 27.61 4.08
N ALA A 172 -5.87 26.88 3.74
CA ALA A 172 -4.85 27.38 2.81
C ALA A 172 -5.38 27.49 1.38
N ARG A 173 -6.20 26.54 0.93
CA ARG A 173 -6.87 26.61 -0.39
C ARG A 173 -7.82 27.79 -0.47
N GLU A 174 -8.62 28.02 0.57
CA GLU A 174 -9.54 29.16 0.64
C GLU A 174 -8.81 30.50 0.64
N ALA A 175 -7.78 30.65 1.49
CA ALA A 175 -6.98 31.87 1.55
C ALA A 175 -6.31 32.18 0.20
N LYS A 176 -5.72 31.17 -0.44
CA LYS A 176 -5.11 31.30 -1.77
C LYS A 176 -6.14 31.70 -2.82
N ALA A 177 -7.33 31.11 -2.80
CA ALA A 177 -8.41 31.46 -3.72
C ALA A 177 -8.84 32.93 -3.53
N ARG A 178 -8.99 33.36 -2.28
CA ARG A 178 -9.31 34.76 -1.95
C ARG A 178 -8.26 35.74 -2.47
N GLU A 179 -6.97 35.43 -2.28
CA GLU A 179 -5.87 36.26 -2.77
C GLU A 179 -5.82 36.34 -4.30
N THR A 180 -6.20 35.25 -4.98
CA THR A 180 -6.13 35.13 -6.44
C THR A 180 -7.29 35.85 -7.12
N TRP A 181 -8.51 35.69 -6.60
CA TRP A 181 -9.73 36.10 -7.30
C TRP A 181 -10.34 37.40 -6.78
N CYS A 182 -10.08 37.80 -5.53
CA CYS A 182 -10.73 38.97 -4.96
C CYS A 182 -9.98 40.28 -5.24
N PRO A 183 -10.67 41.31 -5.76
CA PRO A 183 -10.08 42.63 -5.93
C PRO A 183 -9.83 43.30 -4.57
N LYS A 184 -8.79 44.15 -4.51
CA LYS A 184 -8.48 45.00 -3.36
C LYS A 184 -8.64 46.48 -3.77
N PRO A 185 -9.59 47.25 -3.19
CA PRO A 185 -10.55 46.87 -2.14
C PRO A 185 -11.78 46.12 -2.69
N SER A 186 -12.38 45.26 -1.85
CA SER A 186 -13.64 44.57 -2.15
C SER A 186 -14.82 45.56 -2.13
N GLN A 187 -15.72 45.47 -3.11
CA GLN A 187 -16.90 46.34 -3.19
C GLN A 187 -18.15 45.63 -2.64
N VAL A 188 -18.75 46.18 -1.58
CA VAL A 188 -19.98 45.64 -0.99
C VAL A 188 -21.15 45.72 -1.97
N GLY A 189 -21.87 44.60 -2.14
CA GLY A 189 -23.01 44.47 -3.04
C GLY A 189 -22.67 43.88 -4.41
N GLN A 190 -21.40 43.50 -4.63
CA GLN A 190 -20.96 42.74 -5.80
C GLN A 190 -20.87 41.26 -5.43
N PRO A 191 -21.62 40.37 -6.11
CA PRO A 191 -21.61 38.93 -5.84
C PRO A 191 -20.42 38.23 -6.52
N ASP A 192 -19.21 38.76 -6.33
CA ASP A 192 -17.97 38.16 -6.85
C ASP A 192 -17.59 36.96 -5.99
N LEU A 193 -17.81 35.76 -6.51
CA LEU A 193 -17.57 34.49 -5.83
C LEU A 193 -16.12 34.04 -6.06
N TYR A 194 -15.39 33.69 -5.00
CA TYR A 194 -13.98 33.26 -5.10
C TYR A 194 -13.72 31.83 -4.67
N PHE A 195 -14.62 31.24 -3.88
CA PHE A 195 -14.49 29.89 -3.39
C PHE A 195 -15.87 29.28 -3.15
N ALA A 196 -16.00 27.98 -3.42
CA ALA A 196 -17.18 27.22 -3.07
C ALA A 196 -16.75 25.85 -2.55
N ARG A 197 -17.41 25.37 -1.50
CA ARG A 197 -17.11 24.09 -0.86
C ARG A 197 -18.38 23.28 -0.68
N GLN A 198 -18.27 21.97 -0.89
CA GLN A 198 -19.30 21.02 -0.51
C GLN A 198 -18.73 20.03 0.51
N SER A 199 -19.27 20.08 1.72
CA SER A 199 -18.94 19.18 2.82
C SER A 199 -19.57 17.80 2.61
N PRO A 200 -18.99 16.73 3.19
CA PRO A 200 -19.52 15.37 3.11
C PRO A 200 -20.97 15.22 3.60
N GLU A 201 -21.40 16.07 4.54
CA GLU A 201 -22.72 16.06 5.16
C GLU A 201 -23.79 16.75 4.28
N GLY A 202 -23.44 17.17 3.06
CA GLY A 202 -24.35 17.85 2.14
C GLY A 202 -24.52 19.35 2.44
N HIS A 203 -23.66 19.92 3.30
CA HIS A 203 -23.56 21.36 3.47
C HIS A 203 -22.73 21.96 2.32
N THR A 204 -23.24 23.03 1.73
CA THR A 204 -22.58 23.74 0.63
C THR A 204 -22.45 25.21 0.96
N GLU A 205 -21.24 25.74 0.81
CA GLU A 205 -20.90 27.14 1.07
C GLU A 205 -20.40 27.77 -0.23
N TRP A 206 -20.86 28.98 -0.53
CA TRP A 206 -20.31 29.83 -1.58
C TRP A 206 -19.84 31.14 -0.95
N LEU A 207 -18.55 31.43 -1.07
CA LEU A 207 -17.88 32.54 -0.41
C LEU A 207 -17.64 33.67 -1.41
N PHE A 208 -18.04 34.88 -1.02
CA PHE A 208 -17.98 36.08 -1.84
C PHE A 208 -16.90 37.05 -1.36
N CYS A 209 -16.29 37.78 -2.29
CA CYS A 209 -15.14 38.66 -2.03
C CYS A 209 -15.46 39.81 -1.09
N ASP A 210 -16.72 40.20 -0.97
CA ASP A 210 -17.18 41.23 -0.05
C ASP A 210 -17.55 40.69 1.34
N GLY A 211 -17.28 39.41 1.61
CA GLY A 211 -17.46 38.76 2.91
C GLY A 211 -18.83 38.14 3.12
N HIS A 212 -19.74 38.18 2.14
CA HIS A 212 -20.99 37.42 2.22
C HIS A 212 -20.74 35.93 1.97
N VAL A 213 -21.63 35.10 2.52
CA VAL A 213 -21.63 33.65 2.32
C VAL A 213 -23.04 33.23 1.95
N VAL A 214 -23.19 32.41 0.92
CA VAL A 214 -24.43 31.66 0.70
C VAL A 214 -24.22 30.26 1.23
N GLU A 215 -25.17 29.77 2.01
CA GLU A 215 -25.13 28.42 2.58
C GLU A 215 -26.35 27.61 2.17
N LYS A 216 -26.16 26.32 1.92
CA LYS A 216 -27.25 25.35 1.69
C LYS A 216 -26.95 24.09 2.49
N THR A 217 -27.92 23.63 3.29
CA THR A 217 -27.80 22.39 4.07
C THR A 217 -28.84 21.39 3.59
N GLY A 218 -28.40 20.25 3.04
CA GLY A 218 -29.29 19.22 2.52
C GLY A 218 -30.21 19.76 1.43
N ASP A 219 -31.52 19.51 1.55
CA ASP A 219 -32.54 19.96 0.59
C ASP A 219 -33.13 21.34 0.91
N ALA A 220 -32.61 22.04 1.92
CA ALA A 220 -33.09 23.38 2.26
C ALA A 220 -32.79 24.39 1.14
N GLU A 221 -33.59 25.46 1.09
CA GLU A 221 -33.31 26.60 0.21
C GLU A 221 -32.02 27.30 0.64
N PRO A 222 -31.15 27.72 -0.30
CA PRO A 222 -29.94 28.45 0.04
C PRO A 222 -30.26 29.79 0.72
N ALA A 223 -29.50 30.13 1.77
CA ALA A 223 -29.64 31.36 2.52
C ALA A 223 -28.41 32.23 2.38
N LEU A 224 -28.60 33.54 2.25
CA LEU A 224 -27.52 34.53 2.26
C LEU A 224 -27.22 34.96 3.70
N LEU A 225 -25.98 34.78 4.12
CA LEU A 225 -25.42 35.31 5.35
C LEU A 225 -24.58 36.54 5.04
N SER A 226 -24.86 37.63 5.74
CA SER A 226 -24.13 38.90 5.59
C SER A 226 -23.08 39.04 6.69
N PRO A 227 -21.90 39.61 6.38
CA PRO A 227 -20.88 39.85 7.39
C PRO A 227 -21.36 40.83 8.45
N GLU A 228 -20.80 40.70 9.66
CA GLU A 228 -21.08 41.64 10.74
C GLU A 228 -20.51 43.04 10.44
N GLY A 229 -21.06 44.07 11.07
CA GLY A 229 -20.53 45.44 10.96
C GLY A 229 -20.94 46.25 9.72
N LEU A 230 -21.77 45.70 8.82
CA LEU A 230 -22.29 46.47 7.67
C LEU A 230 -23.09 47.70 8.12
N THR A 231 -22.75 48.85 7.56
CA THR A 231 -23.50 50.10 7.71
C THR A 231 -24.88 50.00 7.04
N LYS A 232 -25.80 50.90 7.43
CA LYS A 232 -27.13 50.97 6.81
C LYS A 232 -27.06 51.23 5.29
N ALA A 233 -26.06 51.98 4.83
CA ALA A 233 -25.87 52.27 3.42
C ALA A 233 -25.42 51.02 2.65
N GLU A 234 -24.51 50.24 3.22
CA GLU A 234 -24.02 48.98 2.64
C GLU A 234 -25.12 47.92 2.58
N ARG A 235 -25.89 47.74 3.65
CA ARG A 235 -27.02 46.79 3.67
C ARG A 235 -28.05 47.06 2.57
N ARG A 236 -28.22 48.32 2.15
CA ARG A 236 -29.11 48.69 1.03
C ARG A 236 -28.56 48.32 -0.34
N ARG A 237 -27.24 48.15 -0.46
CA ARG A 237 -26.57 47.74 -1.72
C ARG A 237 -26.62 46.23 -1.91
N VAL A 238 -26.67 45.48 -0.82
CA VAL A 238 -26.80 44.01 -0.83
C VAL A 238 -28.17 43.62 -1.39
N GLN A 239 -28.17 42.91 -2.52
CA GLN A 239 -29.37 42.38 -3.15
C GLN A 239 -29.35 40.85 -3.04
N PRO A 240 -30.09 40.23 -2.09
CA PRO A 240 -29.96 38.80 -1.80
C PRO A 240 -30.10 37.90 -3.02
N LYS A 241 -31.04 38.22 -3.91
CA LYS A 241 -31.26 37.47 -5.15
C LYS A 241 -30.00 37.34 -6.01
N LYS A 242 -29.17 38.38 -6.11
CA LYS A 242 -27.94 38.35 -6.92
C LYS A 242 -26.92 37.34 -6.40
N TYR A 243 -26.77 37.23 -5.08
CA TYR A 243 -25.87 36.26 -4.47
C TYR A 243 -26.39 34.84 -4.64
N LEU A 244 -27.71 34.63 -4.46
CA LEU A 244 -28.34 33.33 -4.66
C LEU A 244 -28.24 32.87 -6.13
N ASP A 245 -28.44 33.78 -7.08
CA ASP A 245 -28.31 33.50 -8.52
C ASP A 245 -26.85 33.19 -8.88
N ALA A 246 -25.87 33.92 -8.33
CA ALA A 246 -24.44 33.65 -8.53
C ALA A 246 -24.02 32.29 -7.94
N ALA A 247 -24.49 31.94 -6.74
CA ALA A 247 -24.26 30.64 -6.13
C ALA A 247 -24.83 29.49 -6.97
N ARG A 248 -26.05 29.66 -7.50
CA ARG A 248 -26.70 28.67 -8.39
C ARG A 248 -26.00 28.49 -9.73
N ALA A 249 -25.37 29.55 -10.25
CA ALA A 249 -24.66 29.54 -11.52
C ALA A 249 -23.21 29.00 -11.40
N TYR A 250 -22.71 28.77 -10.18
CA TYR A 250 -21.33 28.33 -9.97
C TYR A 250 -21.11 26.89 -10.49
N PRO A 251 -20.06 26.63 -11.28
CA PRO A 251 -19.77 25.31 -11.81
C PRO A 251 -19.49 24.31 -10.70
N THR A 252 -20.24 23.20 -10.70
CA THR A 252 -20.14 22.21 -9.63
C THR A 252 -18.79 21.48 -9.63
N GLU A 253 -18.15 21.39 -10.78
CA GLU A 253 -16.82 20.82 -11.01
C GLU A 253 -15.68 21.66 -10.41
N GLU A 254 -15.90 22.97 -10.19
CA GLU A 254 -14.92 23.88 -9.58
C GLU A 254 -15.07 23.97 -8.05
N MET A 255 -16.00 23.23 -7.46
CA MET A 255 -16.22 23.22 -6.02
C MET A 255 -15.15 22.40 -5.30
N ASP A 256 -14.64 22.92 -4.18
CA ASP A 256 -13.79 22.19 -3.25
C ASP A 256 -14.62 21.06 -2.61
N ARG A 257 -14.29 19.82 -2.98
CA ARG A 257 -15.00 18.62 -2.54
C ARG A 257 -14.04 17.65 -1.89
N GLN A 258 -14.52 17.00 -0.83
CA GLN A 258 -13.78 15.92 -0.21
C GLN A 258 -13.55 14.78 -1.23
N PRO A 259 -12.32 14.23 -1.34
CA PRO A 259 -12.04 13.10 -2.20
C PRO A 259 -12.93 11.88 -1.89
N THR A 260 -13.35 11.21 -2.95
CA THR A 260 -14.08 9.93 -2.93
C THR A 260 -13.24 8.84 -3.59
N ALA A 261 -13.64 7.57 -3.45
CA ALA A 261 -12.98 6.47 -4.14
C ALA A 261 -12.94 6.67 -5.67
N ALA A 262 -13.99 7.26 -6.25
CA ALA A 262 -14.07 7.53 -7.68
C ALA A 262 -13.08 8.62 -8.13
N THR A 263 -12.93 9.70 -7.33
CA THR A 263 -12.04 10.81 -7.69
C THR A 263 -10.55 10.47 -7.56
N LEU A 264 -10.19 9.46 -6.75
CA LEU A 264 -8.81 8.99 -6.61
C LEU A 264 -8.36 8.03 -7.72
N GLN A 265 -9.31 7.39 -8.40
CA GLN A 265 -9.03 6.49 -9.52
C GLN A 265 -9.05 7.21 -10.87
N ALA A 266 -9.65 8.40 -10.93
CA ALA A 266 -9.56 9.25 -12.11
C ALA A 266 -8.15 9.83 -12.22
N PRO A 267 -7.48 9.75 -13.39
CA PRO A 267 -6.26 10.51 -13.61
C PRO A 267 -6.59 11.99 -13.39
N ALA A 268 -5.74 12.68 -12.61
CA ALA A 268 -5.90 14.09 -12.31
C ALA A 268 -6.13 14.85 -13.62
N ALA A 269 -7.34 15.42 -13.76
CA ALA A 269 -7.61 16.32 -14.87
C ALA A 269 -6.55 17.44 -14.82
N PRO A 270 -5.93 17.81 -15.95
CA PRO A 270 -5.01 18.93 -15.99
C PRO A 270 -5.75 20.15 -15.47
N GLY A 271 -5.16 20.84 -14.49
CA GLY A 271 -5.79 21.93 -13.77
C GLY A 271 -6.51 22.89 -14.71
N SER A 272 -7.81 23.05 -14.51
CA SER A 272 -8.64 24.04 -15.18
C SER A 272 -8.34 25.42 -14.62
N GLY A 273 -7.13 25.92 -14.91
CA GLY A 273 -6.88 27.34 -14.95
C GLY A 273 -7.29 27.85 -16.32
N SER A 274 -8.48 28.45 -16.43
CA SER A 274 -8.72 29.67 -17.21
C SER A 274 -10.21 29.87 -17.49
N ALA A 275 -10.82 30.69 -16.65
CA ALA A 275 -11.80 31.64 -17.16
C ALA A 275 -11.06 32.67 -18.03
N ALA A 276 -11.25 32.60 -19.33
CA ALA A 276 -11.16 33.73 -20.25
C ALA A 276 -12.48 33.68 -21.03
N GLY A 277 -13.43 34.58 -20.81
CA GLY A 277 -13.24 36.02 -20.95
C GLY A 277 -13.60 36.41 -22.39
N THR A 278 -14.90 36.33 -22.72
CA THR A 278 -15.45 37.00 -23.90
C THR A 278 -15.43 38.51 -23.65
N ALA A 279 -14.55 39.23 -24.35
CA ALA A 279 -14.67 40.66 -24.61
C ALA A 279 -13.85 41.04 -25.85
N ASN A 280 -14.50 40.95 -27.02
CA ASN A 280 -14.60 42.02 -28.02
C ASN A 280 -15.68 41.67 -29.04
#